data_AF-A0A7J8KB73-F1
#
_entry.id   AF-A0A7J8KB73-F1
#
_cell.length_a   1.000
_cell.length_b   1.000
_cell.length_c   1.000
_cell.angle_alpha   90.00
_cell.angle_beta   90.00
_cell.angle_gamma   90.00
#
_symmetry.space_group_name_H-M   'P 1'
#
loop_
_entity.id
_entity.type
_entity.pdbx_description
1 polymer ?
#
loop_
_entity_poly.entity_id
_entity_poly.type
_entity_poly.pdbx_seq_one_letter_code
_entity_poly.pdbx_strand_id
1 'polypeptide(L)'
;MKKLEEKRAALNKATSMGDAILAICHPDSITTIKHWITIIRARFEEVLAWAKQHQQRLASALAGLIAKQELLEALLAWLQWAETTLSDKDKEVIPQEIEEVKALIAEHQVK
;
A
#
# COMPACT_ATOMS: atom_id res chain seq x y z
N MET A 1 -3.02 -5.43 -14.66
CA MET A 1 -3.67 -6.76 -14.62
C MET A 1 -4.30 -7.17 -15.95
N LYS A 2 -5.10 -6.34 -16.64
CA LYS A 2 -5.72 -6.69 -17.94
C LYS A 2 -4.76 -7.32 -18.97
N LYS A 3 -3.60 -6.70 -19.21
CA LYS A 3 -2.56 -7.23 -20.10
C LYS A 3 -1.99 -8.59 -19.66
N LEU A 4 -1.97 -8.86 -18.34
CA LEU A 4 -1.51 -10.14 -17.80
C LEU A 4 -2.54 -11.24 -18.04
N GLU A 5 -3.83 -10.93 -17.95
CA GLU A 5 -4.91 -11.86 -18.29
C GLU A 5 -4.95 -12.18 -19.79
N GLU A 6 -4.71 -11.19 -20.65
CA GLU A 6 -4.54 -11.44 -22.10
C GLU A 6 -3.36 -12.40 -22.36
N LYS A 7 -2.24 -12.23 -21.66
CA LYS A 7 -1.09 -13.14 -21.76
C LYS A 7 -1.35 -14.52 -21.16
N ARG A 8 -2.19 -14.62 -20.12
CA ARG A 8 -2.67 -15.90 -19.56
C ARG A 8 -3.47 -16.67 -20.60
N ALA A 9 -4.38 -16.01 -21.30
CA ALA A 9 -5.16 -16.65 -22.38
C ALA A 9 -4.23 -17.18 -23.50
N ALA A 10 -3.23 -16.39 -23.89
CA ALA A 10 -2.24 -16.81 -24.88
C ALA A 10 -1.39 -18.01 -24.39
N LEU A 11 -0.97 -18.04 -23.13
CA LEU A 11 -0.28 -19.18 -22.51
C LEU A 11 -1.13 -20.44 -22.54
N ASN A 12 -2.41 -20.34 -22.14
CA ASN A 12 -3.33 -21.47 -22.13
C ASN A 12 -3.51 -22.04 -23.54
N LYS A 13 -3.62 -21.17 -24.55
CA LYS A 13 -3.68 -21.60 -25.95
C LYS A 13 -2.39 -22.30 -26.38
N ALA A 14 -1.22 -21.74 -26.08
CA ALA A 14 0.06 -22.31 -26.46
C ALA A 14 0.32 -23.68 -25.80
N THR A 15 -0.03 -23.81 -24.52
CA THR A 15 0.12 -25.07 -23.78
C THR A 15 -0.86 -26.14 -24.28
N SER A 16 -2.12 -25.77 -24.55
CA SER A 16 -3.10 -26.67 -25.17
C SER A 16 -2.68 -27.16 -26.56
N MET A 17 -2.10 -26.28 -27.39
CA MET A 17 -1.51 -26.67 -28.67
C MET A 17 -0.34 -27.64 -28.48
N GLY A 18 0.53 -27.39 -27.50
CA GLY A 18 1.63 -28.30 -27.15
C GLY A 18 1.13 -29.68 -26.72
N ASP A 19 0.08 -29.74 -25.90
CA ASP A 19 -0.55 -30.99 -25.45
C ASP A 19 -1.19 -31.75 -26.63
N ALA A 20 -1.80 -31.04 -27.58
CA ALA A 20 -2.34 -31.65 -28.80
C ALA A 20 -1.24 -32.23 -29.71
N ILE A 21 -0.09 -31.56 -29.82
CA ILE A 21 1.06 -32.07 -30.58
C ILE A 21 1.64 -33.31 -29.88
N LEU A 22 1.72 -33.32 -28.55
CA LEU A 22 2.20 -34.47 -27.77
C LEU A 22 1.38 -35.74 -28.01
N ALA A 23 0.10 -35.62 -28.37
CA ALA A 23 -0.76 -36.76 -28.65
C ALA A 23 -0.40 -37.49 -29.96
N ILE A 24 0.28 -36.83 -30.89
CA ILE A 24 0.54 -37.35 -32.25
C ILE A 24 2.02 -37.32 -32.67
N CYS A 25 2.90 -36.68 -31.89
CA CYS A 25 4.29 -36.50 -32.28
C CYS A 25 5.10 -37.80 -32.19
N HIS A 26 6.17 -37.90 -33.00
CA HIS A 26 7.15 -38.98 -32.90
C HIS A 26 7.80 -39.03 -31.50
N PRO A 27 8.14 -40.22 -30.96
CA PRO A 27 8.74 -40.38 -29.63
C PRO A 27 9.93 -39.44 -29.34
N ASP A 28 10.81 -39.22 -30.32
CA ASP A 28 11.99 -38.37 -30.18
C ASP A 28 11.66 -36.89 -29.89
N SER A 29 10.47 -36.43 -30.25
CA SER A 29 10.04 -35.03 -30.03
C SER A 29 9.40 -34.81 -28.66
N ILE A 30 8.98 -35.87 -27.97
CA ILE A 30 8.18 -35.79 -26.74
C ILE A 30 8.89 -34.97 -25.66
N THR A 31 10.16 -35.29 -25.39
CA THR A 31 10.95 -34.62 -24.35
C THR A 31 11.08 -33.13 -24.62
N THR A 32 11.37 -32.75 -25.86
CA THR A 32 11.53 -31.35 -26.28
C THR A 32 10.23 -30.57 -26.12
N ILE A 33 9.09 -31.12 -26.54
CA ILE A 33 7.79 -30.43 -26.43
C ILE A 33 7.39 -30.27 -24.95
N LYS A 34 7.52 -31.32 -24.13
CA LYS A 34 7.27 -31.25 -22.68
C LYS A 34 8.14 -30.19 -22.00
N HIS A 35 9.41 -30.11 -22.38
CA HIS A 35 10.34 -29.12 -21.85
C HIS A 35 9.88 -27.68 -22.15
N TRP A 36 9.49 -27.39 -23.39
CA TRP A 36 9.00 -26.05 -23.76
C TRP A 36 7.67 -25.68 -23.08
N ILE A 37 6.74 -26.63 -22.93
CA ILE A 37 5.50 -26.41 -22.16
C ILE A 37 5.83 -26.08 -20.70
N THR A 38 6.81 -26.77 -20.11
CA THR A 38 7.23 -26.52 -18.73
C THR A 38 7.87 -25.14 -18.59
N ILE A 39 8.80 -24.78 -19.49
CA ILE A 39 9.47 -23.48 -19.49
C ILE A 39 8.45 -22.35 -19.62
N ILE A 40 7.54 -22.40 -20.59
CA ILE A 40 6.62 -21.28 -20.82
C ILE A 40 5.66 -21.08 -19.64
N ARG A 41 5.25 -22.15 -18.96
CA ARG A 41 4.46 -22.08 -17.73
C ARG A 41 5.26 -21.44 -16.59
N ALA A 42 6.46 -21.94 -16.31
CA ALA A 42 7.31 -21.42 -15.24
C ALA A 42 7.65 -19.93 -15.42
N ARG A 43 8.02 -19.52 -16.65
CA ARG A 43 8.33 -18.11 -16.94
C ARG A 43 7.12 -17.19 -16.77
N PHE A 44 5.92 -17.67 -17.08
CA PHE A 44 4.71 -16.89 -16.83
C PHE A 44 4.42 -16.75 -15.33
N GLU A 45 4.64 -17.80 -14.55
CA GLU A 45 4.49 -17.76 -13.09
C GLU A 45 5.46 -16.77 -12.45
N GLU A 46 6.72 -16.71 -12.89
CA GLU A 46 7.70 -15.70 -12.44
C GLU A 46 7.18 -14.28 -12.68
N VAL A 47 6.70 -13.98 -13.90
CA VAL A 47 6.16 -12.66 -14.23
C VAL A 47 4.92 -12.34 -13.40
N LEU A 48 4.04 -13.32 -13.16
CA LEU A 48 2.86 -13.15 -12.31
C LEU A 48 3.25 -12.85 -10.86
N ALA A 49 4.26 -13.54 -10.32
CA ALA A 49 4.76 -13.29 -8.98
C ALA A 49 5.34 -11.88 -8.85
N TRP A 50 6.16 -11.45 -9.82
CA TRP A 50 6.71 -10.08 -9.85
C TRP A 50 5.62 -9.01 -9.95
N ALA A 51 4.62 -9.22 -10.82
CA ALA A 51 3.51 -8.29 -10.97
C ALA A 51 2.72 -8.13 -9.66
N LYS A 52 2.43 -9.25 -8.96
CA LYS A 52 1.74 -9.24 -7.66
C LYS A 52 2.57 -8.54 -6.59
N GLN A 53 3.85 -8.85 -6.49
CA GLN A 53 4.75 -8.21 -5.53
C GLN A 53 4.85 -6.70 -5.77
N HIS A 54 4.96 -6.28 -7.03
CA HIS A 54 4.99 -4.87 -7.40
C HIS A 54 3.69 -4.16 -7.02
N GLN A 55 2.53 -4.77 -7.31
CA GLN A 55 1.23 -4.24 -6.91
C GLN A 55 1.10 -4.09 -5.38
N GLN A 56 1.54 -5.09 -4.61
CA GLN A 56 1.51 -5.03 -3.14
C GLN A 56 2.40 -3.90 -2.60
N ARG A 57 3.59 -3.71 -3.17
CA ARG A 57 4.49 -2.61 -2.79
C ARG A 57 3.86 -1.25 -3.06
N LEU A 58 3.22 -1.07 -4.22
CA LEU A 58 2.51 0.18 -4.54
C LEU A 58 1.33 0.43 -3.59
N ALA A 59 0.53 -0.61 -3.29
CA ALA A 59 -0.58 -0.49 -2.37
C ALA A 59 -0.12 -0.10 -0.95
N SER A 60 0.97 -0.72 -0.47
CA SER A 60 1.57 -0.37 0.82
C SER A 60 2.13 1.06 0.84
N ALA A 61 2.81 1.48 -0.22
CA ALA A 61 3.32 2.85 -0.35
C ALA A 61 2.18 3.87 -0.35
N LEU A 62 1.09 3.61 -1.09
CA LEU A 62 -0.08 4.48 -1.13
C LEU A 62 -0.76 4.59 0.23
N ALA A 63 -0.99 3.48 0.92
CA ALA A 63 -1.54 3.49 2.28
C ALA A 63 -0.64 4.30 3.24
N GLY A 64 0.68 4.14 3.11
CA GLY A 64 1.64 4.92 3.89
C GLY A 64 1.70 6.41 3.55
N LEU A 65 1.27 6.83 2.35
CA LEU A 65 1.12 8.24 1.98
C LEU A 65 -0.16 8.83 2.55
N ILE A 66 -1.28 8.11 2.44
CA ILE A 66 -2.57 8.53 3.00
C ILE A 66 -2.46 8.73 4.51
N ALA A 67 -1.89 7.77 5.24
CA ALA A 67 -1.71 7.89 6.68
C ALA A 67 -0.82 9.10 7.08
N LYS A 68 0.18 9.45 6.26
CA LYS A 68 1.01 10.64 6.51
C LYS A 68 0.23 11.93 6.24
N GLN A 69 -0.61 11.95 5.21
CA GLN A 69 -1.46 13.09 4.92
C GLN A 69 -2.45 13.33 6.07
N GLU A 70 -3.15 12.28 6.53
CA GLU A 70 -4.09 12.36 7.65
C GLU A 70 -3.41 12.87 8.93
N LEU A 71 -2.20 12.36 9.23
CA LEU A 71 -1.41 12.83 10.37
C LEU A 71 -1.02 14.30 10.23
N LEU A 72 -0.60 14.73 9.04
CA LEU A 72 -0.24 16.12 8.79
C LEU A 72 -1.45 17.04 8.97
N GLU A 73 -2.61 16.67 8.44
CA GLU A 73 -3.85 17.43 8.59
C GLU A 73 -4.26 17.55 10.06
N ALA A 74 -4.17 16.45 10.83
CA ALA A 74 -4.45 16.46 12.26
C ALA A 74 -3.48 17.36 13.05
N LEU A 75 -2.19 17.34 12.72
CA LEU A 75 -1.18 18.19 13.36
C LEU A 75 -1.40 19.67 13.05
N LEU A 76 -1.77 20.01 11.81
CA LEU A 76 -2.09 21.39 11.43
C LEU A 76 -3.33 21.90 12.17
N ALA A 77 -4.38 21.08 12.26
CA ALA A 77 -5.59 21.42 13.02
C ALA A 77 -5.28 21.62 14.51
N TRP A 78 -4.45 20.74 15.10
CA TRP A 78 -4.02 20.88 16.49
C TRP A 78 -3.20 22.16 16.71
N LEU A 79 -2.27 22.47 15.80
CA LEU A 79 -1.43 23.66 15.90
C LEU A 79 -2.27 24.94 15.82
N GLN A 80 -3.23 24.99 14.90
CA GLN A 80 -4.14 26.13 14.77
C GLN A 80 -5.03 26.29 16.01
N TRP A 81 -5.52 25.19 16.59
CA TRP A 81 -6.24 25.22 17.86
C TRP A 81 -5.37 25.72 19.02
N ALA A 82 -4.14 25.24 19.12
CA ALA A 82 -3.21 25.64 20.16
C ALA A 82 -2.86 27.13 20.07
N GLU A 83 -2.58 27.63 18.85
CA GLU A 83 -2.32 29.05 18.58
C GLU A 83 -3.52 29.92 18.97
N THR A 84 -4.74 29.51 18.60
CA THR A 84 -5.97 30.23 18.97
C THR A 84 -6.15 30.25 20.50
N THR A 85 -5.97 29.10 21.15
CA THR A 85 -6.12 28.97 22.62
C THR A 85 -5.11 29.84 23.38
N LEU A 86 -3.85 29.88 22.92
CA LEU A 86 -2.83 30.74 23.51
C LEU A 86 -3.13 32.22 23.26
N SER A 87 -3.52 32.59 22.04
CA SER A 87 -3.89 33.97 21.72
C SER A 87 -5.07 34.47 22.56
N ASP A 88 -6.05 33.61 22.85
CA ASP A 88 -7.18 33.97 23.68
C ASP A 88 -6.79 34.11 25.16
N LYS A 89 -5.93 33.21 25.67
CA LYS A 89 -5.36 33.33 27.02
C LYS A 89 -4.52 34.59 27.21
N ASP A 90 -3.75 35.02 26.20
CA ASP A 90 -2.97 36.26 26.25
C ASP A 90 -3.84 37.53 26.36
N LYS A 91 -5.12 37.45 25.97
CA LYS A 91 -6.08 38.56 26.12
C LYS A 91 -6.76 38.59 27.49
N GLU A 92 -6.65 37.51 28.28
CA GLU A 92 -7.24 37.45 29.60
C GLU A 92 -6.52 38.41 30.56
N VAL A 93 -7.28 39.11 31.40
CA VAL A 93 -6.72 40.04 32.38
C VAL A 93 -5.97 39.22 33.43
N ILE A 94 -4.75 39.64 33.77
CA ILE A 94 -3.94 38.99 34.81
C ILE A 94 -4.74 39.00 36.11
N PRO A 95 -5.02 37.81 36.70
CA PRO A 95 -5.70 37.72 37.98
C PRO A 95 -4.94 38.50 39.05
N GLN A 96 -5.64 39.39 39.76
CA GLN A 96 -5.05 40.14 40.87
C GLN A 96 -5.21 39.41 42.21
N GLU A 97 -6.10 38.41 42.26
CA GLU A 97 -6.41 37.65 43.46
C GLU A 97 -5.55 36.38 43.56
N ILE A 98 -4.95 36.14 44.73
CA ILE A 98 -4.05 35.01 44.98
C ILE A 98 -4.75 33.65 44.77
N GLU A 99 -6.05 33.54 45.05
CA GLU A 99 -6.76 32.26 44.90
C GLU A 99 -7.09 31.91 43.46
N GLU A 100 -7.26 32.89 42.58
CA GLU A 100 -7.38 32.67 41.13
C GLU A 100 -6.06 32.18 40.54
N VAL A 101 -4.93 32.73 41.00
CA VAL A 101 -3.58 32.27 40.61
C VAL A 101 -3.34 30.82 41.04
N LYS A 102 -3.73 30.43 42.27
CA LYS A 102 -3.60 29.03 42.72
C LYS A 102 -4.48 28.06 41.92
N ALA A 103 -5.68 28.48 41.52
CA ALA A 103 -6.57 27.66 40.69
C ALA A 103 -5.98 27.41 39.29
N LEU A 104 -5.41 28.45 38.66
CA LEU A 104 -4.75 28.33 37.35
C LEU A 104 -3.51 27.42 37.39
N ILE A 105 -2.71 27.49 38.46
CA ILE A 105 -1.56 26.59 38.66
C ILE A 105 -2.02 25.13 38.76
N ALA A 106 -3.09 24.87 39.52
CA ALA A 106 -3.64 23.52 39.66
C ALA A 106 -4.17 22.98 38.32
N GLU A 107 -4.84 23.80 37.51
CA GLU A 107 -5.32 23.39 36.18
C GLU A 107 -4.16 23.06 35.23
N HIS A 108 -3.07 23.82 35.29
CA HIS A 108 -1.91 23.63 34.42
C HIS A 108 -1.07 22.39 34.78
N GLN A 109 -1.03 21.99 36.05
CA GLN A 109 -0.30 20.81 36.50
C GLN A 109 -1.03 19.47 36.22
N VAL A 110 -2.30 19.53 35.85
CA VAL A 110 -3.15 18.34 35.60
C VAL A 110 -3.27 18.01 34.10
N LYS A 111 -2.87 18.92 33.20
CA LYS A 111 -2.77 18.67 31.75
C LYS A 111 -1.40 18.10 31.38
#